data_AF-A0A2D8HWA0-F1
#
_entry.id   AF-A0A2D8HWA0-F1
#
_cell.length_a   1.000
_cell.length_b   1.000
_cell.length_c   1.000
_cell.angle_alpha   90.00
_cell.angle_beta   90.00
_cell.angle_gamma   90.00
#
_symmetry.space_group_name_H-M   'P 1'
#
loop_
_entity.id
_entity.type
_entity.pdbx_description
1 polymer ?
#
loop_
_entity_poly.entity_id
_entity_poly.type
_entity_poly.pdbx_seq_one_letter_code
_entity_poly.pdbx_strand_id
1 'polypeptide(L)'
;AKGGNDHVEKGREWTEEQRAIFNRDAYHKPADEYNEDWDLRGVQQDMSIFYSIGNELANSREWPQWAPGNEFEAARKATEDMRK
;
A
#
# COMPACT_ATOMS: atom_id res chain seq x y z
N ALA A 1 0.30 2.39 -0.45
CA ALA A 1 -0.50 1.34 -1.11
C ALA A 1 -1.48 2.00 -2.07
N LYS A 2 -1.76 1.38 -3.22
CA LYS A 2 -2.96 1.72 -4.02
C LYS A 2 -4.06 0.87 -3.38
N GLY A 3 -4.91 1.46 -2.54
CA GLY A 3 -5.90 0.73 -1.74
C GLY A 3 -6.77 -0.24 -2.56
N GLY A 4 -7.52 -1.12 -1.91
CA GLY A 4 -8.30 -2.18 -2.54
C GLY A 4 -9.20 -1.72 -3.70
N ASN A 5 -9.50 -2.65 -4.62
CA ASN A 5 -10.41 -2.47 -5.75
C ASN A 5 -11.61 -3.45 -5.72
N ASP A 6 -11.82 -4.11 -4.59
CA ASP A 6 -12.92 -5.04 -4.38
C ASP A 6 -13.40 -4.90 -2.93
N HIS A 7 -14.63 -4.41 -2.77
CA HIS A 7 -15.20 -4.20 -1.44
C HIS A 7 -15.72 -5.53 -0.90
N VAL A 8 -15.28 -5.92 0.30
CA VAL A 8 -15.58 -7.24 0.90
C VAL A 8 -17.08 -7.59 0.87
N GLU A 9 -17.95 -6.60 1.08
CA GLU A 9 -19.41 -6.81 1.12
C GLU A 9 -20.13 -6.43 -0.19
N LYS A 10 -19.57 -5.51 -0.98
CA LYS A 10 -20.29 -4.83 -2.08
C LYS A 10 -19.69 -5.13 -3.46
N GLY A 11 -18.55 -5.81 -3.50
CA GLY A 11 -17.85 -6.21 -4.70
C GLY A 11 -17.09 -5.08 -5.39
N ARG A 12 -16.54 -5.44 -6.55
CA ARG A 12 -15.74 -4.58 -7.41
C ARG A 12 -16.52 -3.42 -8.03
N GLU A 13 -17.71 -3.68 -8.57
CA GLU A 13 -18.51 -2.66 -9.28
C GLU A 13 -18.79 -1.45 -8.38
N TRP A 14 -19.19 -1.70 -7.13
CA TRP A 14 -19.40 -0.64 -6.15
C TRP A 14 -18.11 0.17 -5.89
N THR A 15 -16.96 -0.51 -5.79
CA THR A 15 -15.68 0.17 -5.54
C THR A 15 -15.25 1.04 -6.72
N GLU A 16 -15.50 0.58 -7.94
CA GLU A 16 -15.24 1.35 -9.16
C GLU A 16 -16.12 2.60 -9.23
N GLU A 17 -17.40 2.50 -8.90
CA GLU A 17 -18.33 3.63 -8.83
C GLU A 17 -17.86 4.66 -7.77
N GLN A 18 -17.57 4.23 -6.54
CA GLN A 18 -17.11 5.14 -5.48
C GLN A 18 -15.80 5.84 -5.85
N ARG A 19 -14.86 5.12 -6.48
CA ARG A 19 -13.61 5.72 -6.98
C ARG A 19 -13.86 6.74 -8.07
N ALA A 20 -14.79 6.47 -8.99
CA ALA A 20 -15.15 7.42 -10.03
C ALA A 20 -15.76 8.70 -9.45
N ILE A 21 -16.66 8.58 -8.47
CA ILE A 21 -17.24 9.72 -7.73
C ILE A 21 -16.13 10.52 -7.04
N PHE A 22 -15.28 9.85 -6.25
CA PHE A 22 -14.19 10.51 -5.53
C PHE A 22 -13.22 11.23 -6.47
N ASN A 23 -12.79 10.59 -7.55
CA ASN A 23 -11.90 11.21 -8.54
C ASN A 23 -12.54 12.41 -9.24
N ARG A 24 -13.85 12.34 -9.51
CA ARG A 24 -14.60 13.43 -10.14
C ARG A 24 -14.74 14.61 -9.19
N ASP A 25 -15.05 14.37 -7.92
CA ASP A 25 -15.55 15.43 -7.03
C ASP A 25 -14.52 15.91 -6.01
N ALA A 26 -13.63 15.03 -5.53
CA ALA A 26 -12.78 15.28 -4.37
C ALA A 26 -11.27 15.17 -4.65
N TYR A 27 -10.80 14.22 -5.46
CA TYR A 27 -9.35 13.99 -5.62
C TYR A 27 -8.57 15.25 -6.01
N HIS A 28 -7.61 15.65 -5.17
CA HIS A 28 -6.81 16.88 -5.32
C HIS A 28 -7.64 18.18 -5.39
N LYS A 29 -8.79 18.23 -4.68
CA LYS A 29 -9.71 19.37 -4.65
C LYS A 29 -10.08 19.72 -3.21
N PRO A 30 -10.73 20.88 -2.96
CA PRO A 30 -11.15 21.26 -1.60
C PRO A 30 -12.09 20.28 -0.90
N ALA A 31 -12.79 19.42 -1.64
CA ALA A 31 -13.67 18.39 -1.06
C ALA A 31 -12.90 17.14 -0.57
N ASP A 32 -11.56 17.09 -0.71
CA ASP A 32 -10.70 16.03 -0.18
C ASP A 32 -10.46 16.21 1.32
N GLU A 33 -11.51 16.00 2.10
CA GLU A 33 -11.51 16.17 3.55
C GLU A 33 -11.93 14.88 4.25
N TYR A 34 -11.57 14.77 5.53
CA TYR A 34 -12.00 13.66 6.38
C TYR A 34 -13.53 13.62 6.49
N ASN A 35 -14.10 12.42 6.48
CA ASN A 35 -15.52 12.19 6.72
C ASN A 35 -15.69 11.14 7.85
N GLU A 36 -16.51 11.48 8.85
CA GLU A 36 -16.78 10.63 10.01
C GLU A 36 -17.56 9.35 9.68
N ASP A 37 -18.30 9.33 8.56
CA ASP A 37 -19.04 8.17 8.09
C ASP A 37 -18.16 7.12 7.39
N TRP A 38 -16.86 7.40 7.21
CA TRP A 38 -15.94 6.46 6.58
C TRP A 38 -15.71 5.22 7.43
N ASP A 39 -15.86 4.05 6.82
CA ASP A 39 -15.37 2.80 7.38
C ASP A 39 -13.85 2.70 7.20
N LEU A 40 -13.12 2.94 8.29
CA LEU A 40 -11.65 2.96 8.31
C LEU A 40 -11.01 1.57 8.50
N ARG A 41 -11.79 0.48 8.56
CA ARG A 41 -11.23 -0.88 8.76
C ARG A 41 -10.22 -1.27 7.68
N GLY A 42 -10.41 -0.84 6.44
CA GLY A 42 -9.44 -1.06 5.36
C GLY A 42 -8.12 -0.33 5.59
N VAL A 43 -8.17 0.93 6.05
CA VAL A 43 -6.96 1.71 6.39
C VAL A 43 -6.22 1.08 7.56
N GLN A 44 -6.94 0.57 8.56
CA GLN A 44 -6.34 -0.15 9.68
C GLN A 44 -5.54 -1.38 9.23
N GLN A 45 -6.06 -2.15 8.25
CA GLN A 45 -5.35 -3.30 7.69
C GLN A 45 -4.04 -2.89 7.02
N ASP A 46 -4.08 -1.85 6.17
CA ASP A 46 -2.88 -1.29 5.54
C ASP A 46 -1.85 -0.82 6.57
N MET A 47 -2.30 -0.10 7.60
CA MET A 47 -1.44 0.37 8.69
C MET A 47 -0.78 -0.77 9.46
N SER A 48 -1.53 -1.85 9.74
CA SER A 48 -0.99 -3.04 10.43
C SER A 48 0.13 -3.69 9.62
N ILE A 49 -0.04 -3.81 8.30
CA ILE A 49 0.98 -4.37 7.41
C ILE A 49 2.22 -3.46 7.38
N PHE A 50 2.06 -2.15 7.21
CA PHE A 50 3.19 -1.21 7.18
C PHE A 50 3.95 -1.18 8.50
N TYR A 51 3.24 -1.17 9.62
CA TYR A 51 3.86 -1.24 10.93
C TYR A 51 4.66 -2.54 11.09
N SER A 52 4.08 -3.68 10.71
CA SER A 52 4.75 -4.98 10.85
C SER A 52 6.04 -5.04 10.02
N ILE A 53 5.97 -4.65 8.73
CA ILE A 53 7.13 -4.61 7.84
C ILE A 53 8.19 -3.63 8.37
N GLY A 54 7.78 -2.42 8.74
CA GLY A 54 8.70 -1.40 9.25
C GLY A 54 9.37 -1.84 10.55
N ASN A 55 8.62 -2.44 11.47
CA ASN A 55 9.12 -2.95 12.73
C ASN A 55 10.11 -4.10 12.52
N GLU A 56 9.83 -5.02 11.61
CA GLU A 56 10.75 -6.13 11.28
C GLU A 56 12.05 -5.61 10.66
N LEU A 57 11.96 -4.75 9.65
CA LEU A 57 13.14 -4.19 8.97
C LEU A 57 14.00 -3.32 9.90
N ALA A 58 13.37 -2.50 10.76
CA ALA A 58 14.09 -1.63 11.68
C ALA A 58 14.82 -2.41 12.78
N ASN A 59 14.36 -3.62 13.11
CA ASN A 59 14.89 -4.44 14.20
C ASN A 59 15.57 -5.73 13.71
N SER A 60 15.88 -5.83 12.42
CA SER A 60 16.57 -6.97 11.81
C SER A 60 17.80 -6.52 11.02
N ARG A 61 18.72 -7.46 10.76
CA ARG A 61 19.79 -7.30 9.75
C ARG A 61 19.40 -7.92 8.41
N GLU A 62 18.24 -8.54 8.32
CA GLU A 62 17.74 -9.12 7.09
C GLU A 62 17.31 -8.02 6.12
N TRP A 63 17.87 -8.07 4.92
CA TRP A 63 17.52 -7.16 3.85
C TRP A 63 16.66 -7.87 2.82
N PRO A 64 15.53 -7.27 2.40
CA PRO A 64 14.73 -7.82 1.32
C PRO A 64 15.54 -8.09 0.05
N GLN A 65 15.20 -9.19 -0.60
CA GLN A 65 15.77 -9.61 -1.88
C GLN A 65 14.73 -9.45 -2.99
N TRP A 66 15.21 -9.21 -4.21
CA TRP A 66 14.32 -9.21 -5.37
C TRP A 66 13.92 -10.63 -5.75
N ALA A 67 12.76 -10.75 -6.39
CA ALA A 67 12.34 -12.01 -6.99
C ALA A 67 13.35 -12.48 -8.06
N PRO A 68 13.56 -13.80 -8.23
CA PRO A 68 14.45 -14.32 -9.26
C PRO A 68 14.06 -13.84 -10.67
N GLY A 69 15.04 -13.40 -11.44
CA GLY A 69 14.85 -12.90 -12.81
C GLY A 69 14.35 -11.46 -12.89
N ASN A 70 14.14 -10.79 -11.75
CA ASN A 70 13.84 -9.36 -11.75
C ASN A 70 15.05 -8.56 -12.26
N GLU A 71 14.79 -7.53 -13.08
CA GLU A 71 15.82 -6.66 -13.67
C GLU A 71 16.76 -6.01 -12.64
N PHE A 72 16.32 -5.85 -11.39
CA PHE A 72 17.09 -5.27 -10.30
C PHE A 72 17.86 -6.31 -9.45
N GLU A 73 17.62 -7.61 -9.66
CA GLU A 73 18.25 -8.68 -8.87
C GLU A 73 19.78 -8.63 -8.96
N ALA A 74 20.33 -8.51 -10.17
CA ALA A 74 21.78 -8.49 -10.38
C ALA A 74 22.44 -7.31 -9.68
N ALA A 75 21.85 -6.11 -9.78
CA ALA A 75 22.33 -4.91 -9.10
C ALA A 75 22.23 -5.02 -7.56
N ARG A 76 21.18 -5.68 -7.06
CA ARG A 76 21.00 -5.93 -5.62
C ARG A 76 22.06 -6.87 -5.06
N LYS A 77 22.41 -7.94 -5.78
CA LYS A 77 23.46 -8.88 -5.39
C LYS A 77 24.85 -8.24 -5.44
N ALA A 78 25.13 -7.43 -6.47
CA ALA A 78 26.42 -6.74 -6.59
C ALA A 78 26.73 -5.76 -5.43
N THR A 79 25.71 -5.33 -4.68
CA THR A 79 25.83 -4.40 -3.54
C THR A 79 25.55 -5.06 -2.20
N GLU A 80 25.46 -6.39 -2.14
CA GLU A 80 25.07 -7.11 -0.93
C GLU A 80 26.07 -6.93 0.21
N ASP A 81 27.36 -7.15 -0.07
CA ASP A 81 28.45 -7.04 0.92
C ASP A 81 28.68 -5.59 1.41
N MET A 82 28.09 -4.59 0.75
CA MET A 82 28.21 -3.18 1.15
C MET A 82 27.28 -2.81 2.31
N ARG A 83 26.33 -3.68 2.67
CA ARG A 83 25.34 -3.42 3.73
C ARG A 83 25.83 -4.03 5.04
N LYS A 84 26.18 -3.19 6.02
CA LYS A 84 26.63 -3.59 7.36
C LYS A 84 25.48 -3.50 8.36
#